data_AF-A0A1F3LJB9-F1
#
_entry.id   AF-A0A1F3LJB9-F1
#
_cell.length_a   1.000
_cell.length_b   1.000
_cell.length_c   1.000
_cell.angle_alpha   90.00
_cell.angle_beta   90.00
_cell.angle_gamma   90.00
#
_symmetry.space_group_name_H-M   'P 1'
#
loop_
_entity.id
_entity.type
_entity.pdbx_description
1 polymer ?
#
loop_
_entity_poly.entity_id
_entity_poly.type
_entity_poly.pdbx_seq_one_letter_code
_entity_poly.pdbx_strand_id
1 'polypeptide(L)'
;MKLKNTIIFLLNIIITCSISAQTPRIISSIDSLDRKFTEIIRLNDTQQITKLKTELYQLSKSKEEEKVMLALKYVNKLKMSVTEDSLANVIKKRFPKGRLSRNSDVQIIYNIKDPDNKEIEYKKFVKKYPPENYTSKMTYDYIRGNIARTYADIGNPQKAMEYSNQMETKSWKSEGWAGIAPGFINRGDFENAEKLLKMAVLNYESYLNESKPNNTDVNLSDGLYCIYCSKYAEVLYKQKKYDEALKYYKIRLKSPRPFDNSEQEAYINSLKASERNLELFLFLKNLITDGQVSQTSSSLFKELYVKLNGSDSGLNELWNSIQEVLSKNLKQKLAKDLINIPAPKFSAKDIAGNTISLVDLKDKIVIIDFWATWCGPCKKSFPAMQLAVNKYKNDPNVMFLFIHTWEKEDNATETAINYLKENNFNFHLIMDLNDPVTKTNNIVTSYKVSGIPTKFIIDGNGNIRYKVTGFTGGDEAAVEEISAMIESVRK
;
A
#
# COMPACT_ATOMS: atom_id res chain seq x y z
N MET A 1 -1.32 -17.37 9.15
CA MET A 1 -1.53 -16.47 10.32
C MET A 1 -1.71 -14.98 9.96
N LYS A 2 -2.02 -14.60 8.70
CA LYS A 2 -2.16 -13.19 8.28
C LYS A 2 -3.61 -12.72 7.99
N LEU A 3 -4.61 -13.60 8.03
CA LEU A 3 -6.02 -13.21 7.80
C LEU A 3 -6.71 -12.59 9.04
N LYS A 4 -6.20 -12.80 10.26
CA LYS A 4 -6.85 -12.31 11.49
C LYS A 4 -6.66 -10.81 11.75
N ASN A 5 -5.61 -10.18 11.19
CA ASN A 5 -5.33 -8.77 11.47
C ASN A 5 -6.15 -7.81 10.60
N THR A 6 -6.57 -8.22 9.41
CA THR A 6 -7.47 -7.42 8.54
C THR A 6 -8.89 -7.34 9.12
N ILE A 7 -9.34 -8.40 9.81
CA ILE A 7 -10.65 -8.49 10.46
C ILE A 7 -10.77 -7.48 11.62
N ILE A 8 -9.67 -7.23 12.35
CA ILE A 8 -9.64 -6.28 13.48
C ILE A 8 -9.69 -4.83 12.99
N PHE A 9 -9.12 -4.53 11.81
CA PHE A 9 -9.09 -3.18 11.26
C PHE A 9 -10.46 -2.71 10.77
N LEU A 10 -11.21 -3.59 10.10
CA LEU A 10 -12.59 -3.33 9.64
C LEU A 10 -13.60 -3.22 10.80
N LEU A 11 -13.43 -4.02 11.87
CA LEU A 11 -14.23 -3.89 13.09
C LEU A 11 -14.06 -2.51 13.75
N ASN A 12 -12.84 -1.96 13.75
CA ASN A 12 -12.57 -0.67 14.39
C ASN A 12 -13.22 0.52 13.63
N ILE A 13 -13.27 0.49 12.30
CA ILE A 13 -13.91 1.54 11.49
C ILE A 13 -15.43 1.58 11.73
N ILE A 14 -16.07 0.41 11.84
CA ILE A 14 -17.51 0.31 12.13
C ILE A 14 -17.84 0.70 13.57
N ILE A 15 -16.90 0.54 14.52
CA ILE A 15 -17.09 0.95 15.92
C ILE A 15 -16.95 2.48 16.07
N THR A 16 -16.03 3.13 15.34
CA THR A 16 -15.74 4.57 15.54
C THR A 16 -16.63 5.54 14.76
N CYS A 17 -17.24 5.17 13.63
CA CYS A 17 -17.89 6.14 12.72
C CYS A 17 -19.43 6.28 12.85
N SER A 18 -20.05 5.88 13.96
CA SER A 18 -21.52 5.96 14.12
C SER A 18 -21.94 6.67 15.41
N ILE A 19 -21.23 7.72 15.80
CA ILE A 19 -21.63 8.58 16.92
C ILE A 19 -22.25 9.86 16.34
N SER A 20 -23.44 9.76 15.77
CA SER A 20 -24.34 10.91 15.77
C SER A 20 -25.79 10.43 15.62
N ALA A 21 -26.66 11.04 16.43
CA ALA A 21 -28.11 10.92 16.44
C ALA A 21 -28.73 9.86 17.39
N GLN A 22 -28.46 10.07 18.68
CA GLN A 22 -29.34 9.84 19.84
C GLN A 22 -29.42 11.14 20.65
N THR A 23 -30.33 11.24 21.62
CA THR A 23 -30.63 12.47 22.38
C THR A 23 -29.36 13.17 22.93
N PRO A 24 -29.23 14.51 22.79
CA PRO A 24 -27.97 15.24 23.01
C PRO A 24 -27.29 15.00 24.37
N ARG A 25 -28.08 14.77 25.42
CA ARG A 25 -27.61 14.53 26.79
C ARG A 25 -26.91 13.19 27.00
N ILE A 26 -27.32 12.14 26.29
CA ILE A 26 -26.74 10.79 26.46
C ILE A 26 -25.42 10.71 25.69
N ILE A 27 -25.35 11.27 24.48
CA ILE A 27 -24.13 11.33 23.66
C ILE A 27 -23.00 12.07 24.38
N SER A 28 -23.29 13.25 24.95
CA SER A 28 -22.28 14.04 25.67
C SER A 28 -21.65 13.28 26.84
N SER A 29 -22.41 12.36 27.45
CA SER A 29 -21.91 11.53 28.57
C SER A 29 -21.05 10.35 28.11
N ILE A 30 -21.38 9.70 26.99
CA ILE A 30 -20.61 8.57 26.45
C ILE A 30 -19.28 9.05 25.86
N ASP A 31 -19.29 10.14 25.11
CA ASP A 31 -18.06 10.71 24.53
C ASP A 31 -17.08 11.17 25.61
N SER A 32 -17.61 11.72 26.71
CA SER A 32 -16.81 12.08 27.89
C SER A 32 -16.15 10.85 28.52
N LEU A 33 -16.91 9.77 28.70
CA LEU A 33 -16.38 8.49 29.21
C LEU A 33 -15.35 7.86 28.26
N ASP A 34 -15.59 7.87 26.94
CA ASP A 34 -14.65 7.34 25.94
C ASP A 34 -13.32 8.09 25.95
N ARG A 35 -13.35 9.42 26.04
CA ARG A 35 -12.12 10.23 26.18
C ARG A 35 -11.39 9.92 27.48
N LYS A 36 -12.11 9.89 28.60
CA LYS A 36 -11.55 9.54 29.93
C LYS A 36 -10.85 8.18 29.89
N PHE A 37 -11.52 7.14 29.37
CA PHE A 37 -10.97 5.78 29.33
C PHE A 37 -9.79 5.65 28.38
N THR A 38 -9.83 6.34 27.24
CA THR A 38 -8.70 6.40 26.32
C THR A 38 -7.48 7.01 26.99
N GLU A 39 -7.66 8.10 27.73
CA GLU A 39 -6.57 8.79 28.41
C GLU A 39 -5.96 7.95 29.54
N ILE A 40 -6.78 7.27 30.36
CA ILE A 40 -6.30 6.36 31.40
C ILE A 40 -5.40 5.26 30.81
N ILE A 41 -5.79 4.68 29.66
CA ILE A 41 -4.98 3.65 29.00
C ILE A 41 -3.71 4.24 28.41
N ARG A 42 -3.77 5.45 27.86
CA ARG A 42 -2.60 6.14 27.29
C ARG A 42 -1.54 6.42 28.36
N LEU A 43 -1.97 6.85 29.55
CA LEU A 43 -1.10 7.15 30.68
C LEU A 43 -0.51 5.88 31.33
N ASN A 44 -1.12 4.71 31.09
CA ASN A 44 -0.68 3.40 31.58
C ASN A 44 -0.49 3.32 33.11
N ASP A 45 -1.27 4.09 33.87
CA ASP A 45 -1.23 4.10 35.33
C ASP A 45 -1.97 2.88 35.92
N THR A 46 -1.26 2.04 36.68
CA THR A 46 -1.79 0.77 37.20
C THR A 46 -3.00 0.95 38.13
N GLN A 47 -3.01 2.00 38.94
CA GLN A 47 -4.11 2.25 39.89
C GLN A 47 -5.36 2.72 39.14
N GLN A 48 -5.21 3.61 38.17
CA GLN A 48 -6.29 4.09 37.32
C GLN A 48 -6.82 2.99 36.40
N ILE A 49 -5.96 2.12 35.86
CA ILE A 49 -6.39 0.94 35.08
C ILE A 49 -7.20 -0.02 35.95
N THR A 50 -6.80 -0.22 37.22
CA THR A 50 -7.56 -1.07 38.14
C THR A 50 -8.95 -0.47 38.43
N LYS A 51 -9.03 0.84 38.68
CA LYS A 51 -10.32 1.55 38.84
C LYS A 51 -11.17 1.47 37.57
N LEU A 52 -10.55 1.63 36.40
CA LEU A 52 -11.21 1.51 35.11
C LEU A 52 -11.82 0.12 34.91
N LYS A 53 -11.09 -0.96 35.25
CA LYS A 53 -11.64 -2.33 35.16
C LYS A 53 -12.93 -2.50 35.99
N THR A 54 -12.98 -1.93 37.19
CA THR A 54 -14.19 -1.92 38.03
C THR A 54 -15.32 -1.12 37.39
N GLU A 55 -15.02 0.07 36.85
CA GLU A 55 -15.99 0.93 36.16
C GLU A 55 -16.57 0.23 34.92
N LEU A 56 -15.73 -0.46 34.13
CA LEU A 56 -16.14 -1.25 32.97
C LEU A 56 -17.04 -2.42 33.36
N TYR A 57 -16.76 -3.10 34.48
CA TYR A 57 -17.65 -4.15 34.99
C TYR A 57 -19.04 -3.60 35.33
N GLN A 58 -19.13 -2.42 35.95
CA GLN A 58 -20.41 -1.78 36.21
C GLN A 58 -21.13 -1.35 34.93
N LEU A 59 -20.41 -0.74 33.97
CA LEU A 59 -20.97 -0.38 32.67
C LEU A 59 -21.48 -1.60 31.90
N SER A 60 -20.81 -2.76 32.03
CA SER A 60 -21.25 -4.00 31.39
C SER A 60 -22.63 -4.47 31.86
N LYS A 61 -23.06 -4.09 33.06
CA LYS A 61 -24.37 -4.40 33.66
C LYS A 61 -25.45 -3.37 33.33
N SER A 62 -25.11 -2.28 32.63
CA SER A 62 -26.07 -1.23 32.28
C SER A 62 -27.25 -1.79 31.46
N LYS A 63 -28.41 -1.13 31.60
CA LYS A 63 -29.60 -1.35 30.74
C LYS A 63 -29.51 -0.56 29.43
N GLU A 64 -28.60 0.39 29.33
CA GLU A 64 -28.37 1.21 28.13
C GLU A 64 -27.34 0.53 27.23
N GLU A 65 -27.73 0.19 25.99
CA GLU A 65 -26.86 -0.50 25.04
C GLU A 65 -25.53 0.21 24.82
N GLU A 66 -25.53 1.55 24.66
CA GLU A 66 -24.32 2.34 24.40
C GLU A 66 -23.27 2.21 25.53
N LYS A 67 -23.71 2.20 26.80
CA LYS A 67 -22.81 2.00 27.96
C LYS A 67 -22.19 0.60 27.96
N VAL A 68 -22.98 -0.41 27.60
CA VAL A 68 -22.51 -1.79 27.53
C VAL A 68 -21.57 -1.99 26.33
N MET A 69 -21.85 -1.34 25.20
CA MET A 69 -20.97 -1.35 24.03
C MET A 69 -19.64 -0.65 24.31
N LEU A 70 -19.67 0.47 25.04
CA LEU A 70 -18.46 1.14 25.54
C LEU A 70 -17.66 0.20 26.45
N ALA A 71 -18.33 -0.51 27.37
CA ALA A 71 -17.67 -1.50 28.21
C ALA A 71 -16.98 -2.59 27.37
N LEU A 72 -17.67 -3.15 26.37
CA LEU A 72 -17.12 -4.16 25.47
C LEU A 72 -15.86 -3.66 24.73
N LYS A 73 -15.88 -2.43 24.22
CA LYS A 73 -14.73 -1.80 23.53
C LYS A 73 -13.47 -1.85 24.40
N TYR A 74 -13.57 -1.44 25.66
CA TYR A 74 -12.41 -1.34 26.55
C TYR A 74 -12.05 -2.66 27.22
N VAL A 75 -13.01 -3.54 27.49
CA VAL A 75 -12.76 -4.93 27.90
C VAL A 75 -11.87 -5.64 26.88
N ASN A 76 -12.19 -5.50 25.58
CA ASN A 76 -11.36 -6.05 24.50
C ASN A 76 -9.98 -5.37 24.43
N LYS A 77 -9.93 -4.04 24.56
CA LYS A 77 -8.67 -3.26 24.51
C LYS A 77 -7.71 -3.63 25.65
N LEU A 78 -8.24 -3.86 26.84
CA LEU A 78 -7.50 -4.26 28.04
C LEU A 78 -7.26 -5.78 28.13
N LYS A 79 -7.74 -6.56 27.14
CA LYS A 79 -7.67 -8.03 27.11
C LYS A 79 -8.18 -8.66 28.42
N MET A 80 -9.25 -8.09 28.99
CA MET A 80 -9.85 -8.60 30.21
C MET A 80 -10.49 -9.97 29.93
N SER A 81 -10.26 -10.94 30.82
CA SER A 81 -11.05 -12.17 30.84
C SER A 81 -12.45 -11.84 31.38
N VAL A 82 -13.47 -12.06 30.57
CA VAL A 82 -14.87 -11.77 30.94
C VAL A 82 -15.61 -13.10 31.10
N THR A 83 -15.74 -13.54 32.36
CA THR A 83 -16.69 -14.55 32.87
C THR A 83 -16.85 -15.86 32.05
N GLU A 84 -17.83 -16.70 32.41
CA GLU A 84 -18.14 -17.97 31.74
C GLU A 84 -18.82 -17.75 30.37
N ASP A 85 -19.66 -16.71 30.25
CA ASP A 85 -20.22 -16.21 28.98
C ASP A 85 -19.46 -14.98 28.49
N SER A 86 -19.14 -14.94 27.19
CA SER A 86 -18.60 -13.73 26.55
C SER A 86 -19.59 -12.56 26.68
N LEU A 87 -19.10 -11.38 27.09
CA LEU A 87 -19.90 -10.14 27.16
C LEU A 87 -20.64 -9.84 25.84
N ALA A 88 -20.07 -10.22 24.70
CA ALA A 88 -20.72 -10.11 23.40
C ALA A 88 -22.01 -10.94 23.30
N ASN A 89 -22.04 -12.16 23.83
CA ASN A 89 -23.23 -13.02 23.85
C ASN A 89 -24.30 -12.44 24.77
N VAL A 90 -23.89 -11.93 25.93
CA VAL A 90 -24.79 -11.25 26.88
C VAL A 90 -25.42 -10.01 26.26
N ILE A 91 -24.65 -9.22 25.51
CA ILE A 91 -25.17 -8.06 24.76
C ILE A 91 -26.20 -8.49 23.72
N LYS A 92 -25.91 -9.51 22.90
CA LYS A 92 -26.85 -9.99 21.88
C LYS A 92 -28.16 -10.47 22.48
N LYS A 93 -28.12 -11.18 23.60
CA LYS A 93 -29.30 -11.68 24.32
C LYS A 93 -30.13 -10.53 24.92
N ARG A 94 -29.48 -9.52 25.51
CA ARG A 94 -30.16 -8.34 26.08
C ARG A 94 -30.69 -7.37 25.02
N PHE A 95 -29.98 -7.22 23.92
CA PHE A 95 -30.27 -6.27 22.85
C PHE A 95 -30.38 -7.02 21.50
N PRO A 96 -31.43 -7.86 21.31
CA PRO A 96 -31.59 -8.67 20.09
C PRO A 96 -31.80 -7.82 18.82
N LYS A 97 -32.28 -6.58 18.98
CA LYS A 97 -32.40 -5.56 17.92
C LYS A 97 -31.31 -4.48 17.96
N GLY A 98 -30.33 -4.66 18.85
CA GLY A 98 -29.22 -3.74 19.07
C GLY A 98 -28.13 -3.81 18.01
N ARG A 99 -27.19 -2.87 18.08
CA ARG A 99 -26.06 -2.70 17.16
C ARG A 99 -25.24 -3.97 17.00
N LEU A 100 -24.92 -4.69 18.09
CA LEU A 100 -24.09 -5.90 17.98
C LEU A 100 -24.80 -7.05 17.26
N SER A 101 -26.11 -7.21 17.49
CA SER A 101 -26.95 -8.21 16.81
C SER A 101 -27.08 -7.87 15.34
N ARG A 102 -27.41 -6.61 15.01
CA ARG A 102 -27.47 -6.13 13.61
C ARG A 102 -26.14 -6.31 12.88
N ASN A 103 -25.02 -5.92 13.51
CA ASN A 103 -23.69 -6.07 12.92
C ASN A 103 -23.34 -7.55 12.65
N SER A 104 -23.79 -8.48 13.50
CA SER A 104 -23.56 -9.91 13.29
C SER A 104 -24.31 -10.41 12.06
N ASP A 105 -25.58 -10.00 11.90
CA ASP A 105 -26.39 -10.37 10.74
C ASP A 105 -25.86 -9.72 9.46
N VAL A 106 -25.38 -8.48 9.50
CA VAL A 106 -24.69 -7.81 8.38
C VAL A 106 -23.50 -8.64 7.89
N GLN A 107 -22.70 -9.19 8.81
CA GLN A 107 -21.54 -10.02 8.43
C GLN A 107 -21.96 -11.33 7.76
N ILE A 108 -23.07 -11.94 8.19
CA ILE A 108 -23.62 -13.13 7.53
C ILE A 108 -23.97 -12.77 6.07
N ILE A 109 -24.70 -11.67 5.86
CA ILE A 109 -25.09 -11.20 4.53
C ILE A 109 -23.87 -10.88 3.66
N TYR A 110 -22.89 -10.16 4.21
CA TYR A 110 -21.69 -9.74 3.48
C TYR A 110 -20.91 -10.92 2.90
N ASN A 111 -20.86 -12.04 3.63
CA ASN A 111 -20.13 -13.25 3.25
C ASN A 111 -20.84 -14.10 2.18
N ILE A 112 -22.11 -13.80 1.87
CA ILE A 112 -22.82 -14.46 0.76
C ILE A 112 -22.15 -14.03 -0.55
N LYS A 113 -21.82 -14.97 -1.43
CA LYS A 113 -21.19 -14.65 -2.72
C LYS A 113 -22.21 -14.38 -3.81
N ASP A 114 -23.24 -15.20 -3.85
CA ASP A 114 -24.31 -15.11 -4.83
C ASP A 114 -25.17 -13.87 -4.58
N PRO A 115 -25.32 -12.96 -5.56
CA PRO A 115 -26.01 -11.70 -5.36
C PRO A 115 -27.51 -11.86 -5.11
N ASP A 116 -28.17 -12.85 -5.72
CA ASP A 116 -29.60 -13.07 -5.56
C ASP A 116 -29.92 -13.57 -4.14
N ASN A 117 -29.15 -14.53 -3.63
CA ASN A 117 -29.23 -14.98 -2.24
C ASN A 117 -28.91 -13.85 -1.25
N LYS A 118 -27.96 -12.98 -1.59
CA LYS A 118 -27.64 -11.81 -0.77
C LYS A 118 -28.80 -10.83 -0.69
N GLU A 119 -29.47 -10.58 -1.81
CA GLU A 119 -30.68 -9.76 -1.87
C GLU A 119 -31.82 -10.37 -1.03
N ILE A 120 -32.00 -11.68 -1.07
CA ILE A 120 -32.99 -12.40 -0.24
C ILE A 120 -32.70 -12.21 1.25
N GLU A 121 -31.46 -12.43 1.69
CA GLU A 121 -31.08 -12.26 3.10
C GLU A 121 -31.14 -10.79 3.54
N TYR A 122 -30.82 -9.85 2.65
CA TYR A 122 -31.02 -8.43 2.92
C TYR A 122 -32.49 -8.07 3.13
N LYS A 123 -33.42 -8.61 2.32
CA LYS A 123 -34.86 -8.40 2.52
C LYS A 123 -35.33 -8.96 3.87
N LYS A 124 -34.81 -10.13 4.30
CA LYS A 124 -35.06 -10.67 5.65
C LYS A 124 -34.48 -9.76 6.74
N PHE A 125 -33.28 -9.24 6.54
CA PHE A 125 -32.63 -8.30 7.46
C PHE A 125 -33.45 -7.01 7.63
N VAL A 126 -33.92 -6.40 6.54
CA VAL A 126 -34.77 -5.20 6.58
C VAL A 126 -36.09 -5.48 7.32
N LYS A 127 -36.71 -6.66 7.10
CA LYS A 127 -37.92 -7.05 7.86
C LYS A 127 -37.63 -7.22 9.36
N LYS A 128 -36.47 -7.76 9.71
CA LYS A 128 -36.04 -7.97 11.11
C LYS A 128 -35.64 -6.65 11.79
N TYR A 129 -35.00 -5.76 11.04
CA TYR A 129 -34.50 -4.46 11.46
C TYR A 129 -35.00 -3.39 10.48
N PRO A 130 -36.23 -2.89 10.65
CA PRO A 130 -36.76 -1.88 9.74
C PRO A 130 -35.96 -0.57 9.87
N PRO A 131 -35.47 0.02 8.77
CA PRO A 131 -34.53 1.15 8.79
C PRO A 131 -35.08 2.39 9.49
N GLU A 132 -36.38 2.62 9.46
CA GLU A 132 -37.08 3.72 10.14
C GLU A 132 -36.88 3.72 11.66
N ASN A 133 -36.60 2.57 12.26
CA ASN A 133 -36.33 2.44 13.69
C ASN A 133 -34.91 2.86 14.09
N TYR A 134 -34.07 3.24 13.12
CA TYR A 134 -32.65 3.53 13.34
C TYR A 134 -32.26 4.85 12.69
N THR A 135 -31.57 5.69 13.47
CA THR A 135 -31.19 7.03 13.02
C THR A 135 -30.10 6.99 11.94
N SER A 136 -29.10 6.12 12.11
CA SER A 136 -28.06 5.93 11.09
C SER A 136 -28.51 4.95 10.02
N LYS A 137 -28.43 5.38 8.75
CA LYS A 137 -28.71 4.54 7.58
C LYS A 137 -27.47 3.80 7.05
N MET A 138 -26.29 4.12 7.59
CA MET A 138 -25.00 3.60 7.12
C MET A 138 -24.93 2.07 7.10
N THR A 139 -25.53 1.37 8.07
CA THR A 139 -25.58 -0.11 8.06
C THR A 139 -26.31 -0.66 6.84
N TYR A 140 -27.40 -0.01 6.42
CA TYR A 140 -28.17 -0.41 5.24
C TYR A 140 -27.41 -0.05 3.96
N ASP A 141 -26.81 1.14 3.91
CA ASP A 141 -25.98 1.58 2.78
C ASP A 141 -24.78 0.67 2.57
N TYR A 142 -24.16 0.17 3.64
CA TYR A 142 -23.08 -0.80 3.56
C TYR A 142 -23.53 -2.11 2.90
N ILE A 143 -24.69 -2.66 3.29
CA ILE A 143 -25.23 -3.86 2.66
C ILE A 143 -25.62 -3.58 1.20
N ARG A 144 -26.32 -2.47 0.93
CA ARG A 144 -26.74 -2.07 -0.42
C ARG A 144 -25.54 -1.90 -1.36
N GLY A 145 -24.49 -1.21 -0.91
CA GLY A 145 -23.24 -1.06 -1.67
C GLY A 145 -22.56 -2.40 -1.96
N ASN A 146 -22.58 -3.33 -1.00
CA ASN A 146 -22.04 -4.66 -1.20
C ASN A 146 -22.89 -5.54 -2.15
N ILE A 147 -24.21 -5.44 -2.11
CA ILE A 147 -25.10 -6.08 -3.10
C ILE A 147 -24.84 -5.52 -4.49
N ALA A 148 -24.79 -4.18 -4.62
CA ALA A 148 -24.48 -3.51 -5.86
C ALA A 148 -23.13 -3.97 -6.43
N ARG A 149 -22.12 -4.09 -5.57
CA ARG A 149 -20.79 -4.62 -5.93
C ARG A 149 -20.87 -6.03 -6.50
N THR A 150 -21.62 -6.93 -5.86
CA THR A 150 -21.74 -8.33 -6.32
C THR A 150 -22.48 -8.43 -7.66
N TYR A 151 -23.48 -7.59 -7.90
CA TYR A 151 -24.13 -7.52 -9.21
C TYR A 151 -23.19 -6.95 -10.29
N ALA A 152 -22.37 -5.95 -9.95
CA ALA A 152 -21.36 -5.43 -10.88
C ALA A 152 -20.31 -6.51 -11.24
N ASP A 153 -19.86 -7.33 -10.28
CA ASP A 153 -18.92 -8.44 -10.52
C ASP A 153 -19.43 -9.45 -11.56
N ILE A 154 -20.73 -9.73 -11.55
CA ILE A 154 -21.35 -10.67 -12.50
C ILE A 154 -21.82 -10.00 -13.80
N GLY A 155 -21.64 -8.68 -13.95
CA GLY A 155 -22.02 -7.95 -15.16
C GLY A 155 -23.51 -7.64 -15.25
N ASN A 156 -24.17 -7.38 -14.11
CA ASN A 156 -25.56 -6.92 -14.07
C ASN A 156 -25.63 -5.43 -13.69
N PRO A 157 -25.47 -4.51 -14.65
CA PRO A 157 -25.45 -3.08 -14.38
C PRO A 157 -26.78 -2.53 -13.87
N GLN A 158 -27.90 -3.08 -14.32
CA GLN A 158 -29.23 -2.64 -13.91
C GLN A 158 -29.41 -2.80 -12.38
N LYS A 159 -29.17 -4.00 -11.85
CA LYS A 159 -29.28 -4.28 -10.43
C LYS A 159 -28.21 -3.58 -9.60
N ALA A 160 -26.99 -3.49 -10.12
CA ALA A 160 -25.92 -2.76 -9.44
C ALA A 160 -26.28 -1.27 -9.25
N MET A 161 -26.79 -0.62 -10.29
CA MET A 161 -27.20 0.79 -10.22
C MET A 161 -28.46 0.99 -9.37
N GLU A 162 -29.42 0.05 -9.41
CA GLU A 162 -30.60 0.06 -8.54
C GLU A 162 -30.21 0.15 -7.06
N TYR A 163 -29.34 -0.75 -6.60
CA TYR A 163 -28.89 -0.76 -5.21
C TYR A 163 -27.95 0.39 -4.88
N SER A 164 -27.11 0.83 -5.81
CA SER A 164 -26.22 1.96 -5.58
C SER A 164 -26.98 3.27 -5.35
N ASN A 165 -28.11 3.45 -6.03
CA ASN A 165 -28.93 4.67 -5.94
C ASN A 165 -29.77 4.71 -4.66
N GLN A 166 -29.98 3.56 -4.00
CA GLN A 166 -30.68 3.49 -2.72
C GLN A 166 -29.82 3.89 -1.52
N MET A 167 -28.51 4.10 -1.68
CA MET A 167 -27.68 4.56 -0.57
C MET A 167 -28.08 5.98 -0.14
N GLU A 168 -28.12 6.26 1.15
CA GLU A 168 -28.67 7.52 1.71
C GLU A 168 -27.62 8.41 2.40
N THR A 169 -26.65 7.82 3.10
CA THR A 169 -25.68 8.53 3.95
C THR A 169 -24.67 9.32 3.13
N LYS A 170 -24.80 10.65 3.09
CA LYS A 170 -23.98 11.54 2.24
C LYS A 170 -22.46 11.34 2.38
N SER A 171 -21.96 11.24 3.61
CA SER A 171 -20.52 11.03 3.87
C SER A 171 -20.01 9.65 3.43
N TRP A 172 -20.91 8.70 3.17
CA TRP A 172 -20.57 7.32 2.79
C TRP A 172 -20.80 7.02 1.30
N LYS A 173 -21.75 7.69 0.63
CA LYS A 173 -22.11 7.35 -0.76
C LYS A 173 -20.91 7.36 -1.71
N SER A 174 -19.98 8.29 -1.54
CA SER A 174 -18.76 8.35 -2.36
C SER A 174 -17.93 7.07 -2.27
N GLU A 175 -17.70 6.59 -1.04
CA GLU A 175 -17.01 5.32 -0.80
C GLU A 175 -17.80 4.14 -1.37
N GLY A 176 -19.12 4.14 -1.19
CA GLY A 176 -19.99 3.11 -1.75
C GLY A 176 -19.90 3.02 -3.28
N TRP A 177 -20.04 4.14 -3.99
CA TRP A 177 -19.97 4.17 -5.45
C TRP A 177 -18.57 3.84 -5.98
N ALA A 178 -17.52 4.42 -5.38
CA ALA A 178 -16.15 4.09 -5.74
C ALA A 178 -15.83 2.62 -5.47
N GLY A 179 -16.40 2.04 -4.40
CA GLY A 179 -16.27 0.64 -4.06
C GLY A 179 -16.91 -0.30 -5.06
N ILE A 180 -18.01 0.10 -5.72
CA ILE A 180 -18.73 -0.72 -6.73
C ILE A 180 -18.00 -0.74 -8.08
N ALA A 181 -17.42 0.40 -8.49
CA ALA A 181 -16.82 0.60 -9.81
C ALA A 181 -15.81 -0.49 -10.26
N PRO A 182 -14.93 -1.04 -9.39
CA PRO A 182 -14.04 -2.15 -9.74
C PRO A 182 -14.72 -3.36 -10.38
N GLY A 183 -15.99 -3.64 -10.05
CA GLY A 183 -16.74 -4.73 -10.67
C GLY A 183 -16.94 -4.57 -12.14
N PHE A 184 -17.26 -3.34 -12.55
CA PHE A 184 -17.38 -3.00 -13.96
C PHE A 184 -16.03 -2.88 -14.65
N ILE A 185 -15.04 -2.26 -13.99
CA ILE A 185 -13.68 -2.11 -14.53
C ILE A 185 -13.06 -3.48 -14.86
N ASN A 186 -13.16 -4.45 -13.96
CA ASN A 186 -12.61 -5.79 -14.17
C ASN A 186 -13.24 -6.55 -15.35
N ARG A 187 -14.42 -6.10 -15.80
CA ARG A 187 -15.14 -6.64 -16.96
C ARG A 187 -15.00 -5.78 -18.21
N GLY A 188 -14.26 -4.67 -18.14
CA GLY A 188 -14.13 -3.70 -19.23
C GLY A 188 -15.35 -2.80 -19.44
N ASP A 189 -16.31 -2.79 -18.50
CA ASP A 189 -17.47 -1.90 -18.54
C ASP A 189 -17.10 -0.52 -17.97
N PHE A 190 -16.38 0.25 -18.77
CA PHE A 190 -15.90 1.57 -18.35
C PHE A 190 -17.02 2.61 -18.27
N GLU A 191 -18.12 2.43 -18.98
CA GLU A 191 -19.24 3.39 -18.99
C GLU A 191 -19.95 3.42 -17.63
N ASN A 192 -20.28 2.25 -17.07
CA ASN A 192 -20.92 2.18 -15.76
C ASN A 192 -19.93 2.50 -14.63
N ALA A 193 -18.66 2.14 -14.78
CA ALA A 193 -17.61 2.57 -13.86
C ALA A 193 -17.48 4.10 -13.80
N GLU A 194 -17.49 4.77 -14.96
CA GLU A 194 -17.45 6.24 -15.05
C GLU A 194 -18.63 6.89 -14.33
N LYS A 195 -19.86 6.41 -14.55
CA LYS A 195 -21.06 6.94 -13.89
C LYS A 195 -20.91 6.93 -12.37
N LEU A 196 -20.50 5.78 -11.81
CA LEU A 196 -20.31 5.62 -10.36
C LEU A 196 -19.18 6.51 -9.82
N LEU A 197 -18.03 6.53 -10.48
CA LEU A 197 -16.87 7.31 -10.02
C LEU A 197 -17.11 8.82 -10.13
N LYS A 198 -17.82 9.26 -11.18
CA LYS A 198 -18.25 10.66 -11.31
C LYS A 198 -19.17 11.06 -10.16
N MET A 199 -20.15 10.22 -9.80
CA MET A 199 -21.01 10.46 -8.62
C MET A 199 -20.19 10.50 -7.33
N ALA A 200 -19.21 9.61 -7.17
CA ALA A 200 -18.33 9.58 -6.00
C ALA A 200 -17.53 10.87 -5.83
N VAL A 201 -16.89 11.33 -6.91
CA VAL A 201 -16.11 12.59 -6.94
C VAL A 201 -16.99 13.78 -6.60
N LEU A 202 -18.12 13.96 -7.31
CA LEU A 202 -19.00 15.12 -7.12
C LEU A 202 -19.63 15.18 -5.72
N ASN A 203 -20.06 14.03 -5.18
CA ASN A 203 -20.62 13.99 -3.83
C ASN A 203 -19.56 14.26 -2.77
N TYR A 204 -18.34 13.77 -2.94
CA TYR A 204 -17.27 13.97 -1.96
C TYR A 204 -16.79 15.42 -1.97
N GLU A 205 -16.68 16.03 -3.15
CA GLU A 205 -16.38 17.46 -3.30
C GLU A 205 -17.43 18.32 -2.59
N SER A 206 -18.73 18.04 -2.82
CA SER A 206 -19.83 18.72 -2.10
C SER A 206 -19.72 18.53 -0.59
N TYR A 207 -19.46 17.30 -0.13
CA TYR A 207 -19.31 16.99 1.29
C TYR A 207 -18.14 17.77 1.94
N LEU A 208 -17.00 17.86 1.26
CA LEU A 208 -15.85 18.62 1.76
C LEU A 208 -16.13 20.12 1.85
N ASN A 209 -16.77 20.68 0.83
CA ASN A 209 -17.11 22.11 0.80
C ASN A 209 -18.10 22.51 1.90
N GLU A 210 -19.03 21.62 2.24
CA GLU A 210 -19.96 21.83 3.36
C GLU A 210 -19.29 21.64 4.73
N SER A 211 -18.42 20.64 4.86
CA SER A 211 -17.78 20.29 6.13
C SER A 211 -16.63 21.25 6.50
N LYS A 212 -15.99 21.85 5.49
CA LYS A 212 -14.84 22.76 5.62
C LYS A 212 -15.02 23.95 4.66
N PRO A 213 -15.98 24.85 4.93
CA PRO A 213 -16.20 26.02 4.08
C PRO A 213 -14.95 26.92 4.08
N ASN A 214 -14.65 27.52 2.93
CA ASN A 214 -13.52 28.45 2.70
C ASN A 214 -12.11 27.84 2.79
N ASN A 215 -11.96 26.51 2.67
CA ASN A 215 -10.64 25.86 2.69
C ASN A 215 -10.39 25.01 1.44
N THR A 216 -10.54 25.63 0.27
CA THR A 216 -10.51 24.95 -1.04
C THR A 216 -9.23 24.14 -1.26
N ASP A 217 -8.05 24.67 -0.91
CA ASP A 217 -6.80 23.95 -1.11
C ASP A 217 -6.64 22.74 -0.17
N VAL A 218 -7.13 22.82 1.07
CA VAL A 218 -7.18 21.68 1.99
C VAL A 218 -8.17 20.62 1.51
N ASN A 219 -9.30 21.04 0.94
CA ASN A 219 -10.30 20.11 0.39
C ASN A 219 -9.74 19.38 -0.84
N LEU A 220 -9.05 20.09 -1.74
CA LEU A 220 -8.47 19.50 -2.95
C LEU A 220 -7.27 18.57 -2.66
N SER A 221 -6.66 18.67 -1.48
CA SER A 221 -5.57 17.77 -1.02
C SER A 221 -6.06 16.64 -0.10
N ASP A 222 -7.37 16.53 0.14
CA ASP A 222 -7.95 15.44 0.93
C ASP A 222 -7.65 14.08 0.29
N GLY A 223 -7.14 13.15 1.10
CA GLY A 223 -6.61 11.87 0.60
C GLY A 223 -7.66 11.02 -0.12
N LEU A 224 -8.89 10.96 0.40
CA LEU A 224 -9.97 10.20 -0.22
C LEU A 224 -10.46 10.87 -1.50
N TYR A 225 -10.55 12.20 -1.51
CA TYR A 225 -10.91 12.94 -2.73
C TYR A 225 -9.92 12.67 -3.86
N CYS A 226 -8.61 12.74 -3.56
CA CYS A 226 -7.55 12.44 -4.51
C CYS A 226 -7.66 11.01 -5.05
N ILE A 227 -8.01 10.03 -4.21
CA ILE A 227 -8.19 8.64 -4.62
C ILE A 227 -9.38 8.50 -5.58
N TYR A 228 -10.53 9.10 -5.29
CA TYR A 228 -11.69 9.06 -6.18
C TYR A 228 -11.39 9.74 -7.52
N CYS A 229 -10.71 10.89 -7.51
CA CYS A 229 -10.26 11.58 -8.71
C CYS A 229 -9.30 10.70 -9.54
N SER A 230 -8.35 10.01 -8.89
CA SER A 230 -7.43 9.10 -9.59
C SER A 230 -8.16 7.96 -10.29
N LYS A 231 -9.06 7.28 -9.57
CA LYS A 231 -9.84 6.18 -10.16
C LYS A 231 -10.75 6.64 -11.29
N TYR A 232 -11.34 7.82 -11.14
CA TYR A 232 -12.12 8.41 -12.21
C TYR A 232 -11.25 8.75 -13.44
N ALA A 233 -10.08 9.36 -13.23
CA ALA A 233 -9.13 9.66 -14.28
C ALA A 233 -8.64 8.42 -15.02
N GLU A 234 -8.35 7.32 -14.30
CA GLU A 234 -7.97 6.03 -14.91
C GLU A 234 -9.05 5.50 -15.84
N VAL A 235 -10.32 5.58 -15.44
CA VAL A 235 -11.46 5.14 -16.28
C VAL A 235 -11.65 6.05 -17.50
N LEU A 236 -11.50 7.36 -17.35
CA LEU A 236 -11.53 8.31 -18.48
C LEU A 236 -10.38 8.02 -19.46
N TYR A 237 -9.17 7.76 -18.95
CA TYR A 237 -8.02 7.35 -19.74
C TYR A 237 -8.27 6.07 -20.53
N LYS A 238 -8.85 5.03 -19.90
CA LYS A 238 -9.21 3.78 -20.60
C LYS A 238 -10.25 3.99 -21.71
N GLN A 239 -11.10 5.00 -21.56
CA GLN A 239 -12.04 5.44 -22.60
C GLN A 239 -11.46 6.46 -23.58
N LYS A 240 -10.15 6.74 -23.53
CA LYS A 240 -9.44 7.72 -24.39
C LYS A 240 -9.93 9.16 -24.23
N LYS A 241 -10.60 9.49 -23.12
CA LYS A 241 -11.02 10.85 -22.74
C LYS A 241 -9.86 11.60 -22.07
N TYR A 242 -8.76 11.79 -22.78
CA TYR A 242 -7.47 12.20 -22.21
C TYR A 242 -7.52 13.58 -21.54
N ASP A 243 -8.06 14.60 -22.19
CA ASP A 243 -8.15 15.95 -21.61
C ASP A 243 -9.02 16.01 -20.35
N GLU A 244 -10.07 15.18 -20.28
CA GLU A 244 -10.89 15.06 -19.07
C GLU A 244 -10.13 14.33 -17.96
N ALA A 245 -9.45 13.23 -18.28
CA ALA A 245 -8.61 12.52 -17.32
C ALA A 245 -7.55 13.43 -16.70
N LEU A 246 -6.91 14.28 -17.51
CA LEU A 246 -5.88 15.24 -17.07
C LEU A 246 -6.40 16.22 -16.01
N LYS A 247 -7.67 16.64 -16.05
CA LYS A 247 -8.26 17.50 -15.02
C LYS A 247 -8.21 16.85 -13.64
N TYR A 248 -8.53 15.56 -13.58
CA TYR A 248 -8.57 14.81 -12.33
C TYR A 248 -7.20 14.32 -11.88
N TYR A 249 -6.29 14.01 -12.82
CA TYR A 249 -4.88 13.76 -12.47
C TYR A 249 -4.22 14.98 -11.84
N LYS A 250 -4.53 16.20 -12.31
CA LYS A 250 -4.05 17.45 -11.68
C LYS A 250 -4.51 17.59 -10.23
N ILE A 251 -5.74 17.18 -9.91
CA ILE A 251 -6.22 17.12 -8.51
C ILE A 251 -5.44 16.05 -7.74
N ARG A 252 -5.29 14.85 -8.31
CA ARG A 252 -4.56 13.74 -7.69
C ARG A 252 -3.08 14.07 -7.39
N LEU A 253 -2.44 14.96 -8.15
CA LEU A 253 -1.09 15.47 -7.87
C LEU A 253 -0.99 16.32 -6.59
N LYS A 254 -2.10 16.83 -6.05
CA LYS A 254 -2.13 17.57 -4.76
C LYS A 254 -1.99 16.66 -3.55
N SER A 255 -2.18 15.35 -3.71
CA SER A 255 -1.97 14.41 -2.62
C SER A 255 -0.48 14.29 -2.29
N PRO A 256 -0.10 14.18 -1.01
CA PRO A 256 1.28 13.93 -0.62
C PRO A 256 1.75 12.52 -1.00
N ARG A 257 0.84 11.60 -1.38
CA ARG A 257 1.21 10.27 -1.86
C ARG A 257 1.69 10.38 -3.32
N PRO A 258 2.90 9.90 -3.67
CA PRO A 258 3.34 9.84 -5.06
C PRO A 258 2.40 8.96 -5.91
N PHE A 259 2.41 9.17 -7.23
CA PHE A 259 1.71 8.27 -8.14
C PHE A 259 2.33 6.88 -8.07
N ASP A 260 1.50 5.84 -8.06
CA ASP A 260 2.01 4.50 -8.36
C ASP A 260 2.31 4.34 -9.86
N ASN A 261 2.94 3.23 -10.25
CA ASN A 261 3.37 3.01 -11.64
C ASN A 261 2.20 3.06 -12.64
N SER A 262 1.01 2.58 -12.26
CA SER A 262 -0.17 2.59 -13.12
C SER A 262 -0.70 4.00 -13.31
N GLU A 263 -0.77 4.78 -12.23
CA GLU A 263 -1.12 6.21 -12.26
C GLU A 263 -0.13 7.01 -13.12
N GLN A 264 1.18 6.76 -12.98
CA GLN A 264 2.23 7.42 -13.76
C GLN A 264 2.08 7.13 -15.25
N GLU A 265 1.94 5.86 -15.62
CA GLU A 265 1.79 5.44 -17.02
C GLU A 265 0.55 6.08 -17.66
N ALA A 266 -0.59 6.01 -16.99
CA ALA A 266 -1.84 6.58 -17.49
C ALA A 266 -1.77 8.10 -17.64
N TYR A 267 -1.11 8.79 -16.71
CA TYR A 267 -0.92 10.24 -16.79
C TYR A 267 0.03 10.65 -17.91
N ILE A 268 1.18 9.98 -18.05
CA ILE A 268 2.14 10.17 -19.14
C ILE A 268 1.46 9.99 -20.50
N ASN A 269 0.72 8.90 -20.66
CA ASN A 269 0.03 8.58 -21.90
C ASN A 269 -1.10 9.57 -22.20
N SER A 270 -1.82 10.05 -21.17
CA SER A 270 -2.84 11.10 -21.34
C SER A 270 -2.21 12.42 -21.79
N LEU A 271 -1.09 12.84 -21.18
CA LEU A 271 -0.37 14.05 -21.60
C LEU A 271 0.17 13.94 -23.03
N LYS A 272 0.71 12.77 -23.39
CA LYS A 272 1.22 12.49 -24.74
C LYS A 272 0.10 12.56 -25.78
N ALA A 273 -1.03 11.91 -25.51
CA ALA A 273 -2.17 11.88 -26.43
C ALA A 273 -2.86 13.24 -26.58
N SER A 274 -2.82 14.09 -25.55
CA SER A 274 -3.29 15.48 -25.59
C SER A 274 -2.23 16.49 -26.06
N GLU A 275 -1.07 16.04 -26.55
CA GLU A 275 0.05 16.87 -27.02
C GLU A 275 0.55 17.92 -26.01
N ARG A 276 0.39 17.66 -24.71
CA ARG A 276 0.80 18.56 -23.61
C ARG A 276 2.32 18.43 -23.34
N ASN A 277 3.14 18.68 -24.36
CA ASN A 277 4.59 18.38 -24.34
C ASN A 277 5.34 19.06 -23.17
N LEU A 278 5.03 20.31 -22.85
CA LEU A 278 5.67 21.03 -21.74
C LEU A 278 5.28 20.43 -20.38
N GLU A 279 4.01 20.13 -20.16
CA GLU A 279 3.53 19.51 -18.91
C GLU A 279 4.14 18.12 -18.73
N LEU A 280 4.25 17.34 -19.81
CA LEU A 280 4.90 16.04 -19.82
C LEU A 280 6.39 16.14 -19.50
N PHE A 281 7.09 17.10 -20.13
CA PHE A 281 8.51 17.35 -19.87
C PHE A 281 8.77 17.69 -18.40
N LEU A 282 7.97 18.60 -17.81
CA LEU A 282 8.08 18.98 -16.40
C LEU A 282 7.76 17.82 -15.46
N PHE A 283 6.74 17.02 -15.79
CA PHE A 283 6.39 15.84 -15.00
C PHE A 283 7.53 14.81 -15.01
N LEU A 284 8.10 14.50 -16.18
CA LEU A 284 9.23 13.57 -16.31
C LEU A 284 10.47 14.09 -15.60
N LYS A 285 10.76 15.40 -15.69
CA LYS A 285 11.86 16.03 -14.94
C LYS A 285 11.74 15.76 -13.44
N ASN A 286 10.55 15.95 -12.87
CA ASN A 286 10.31 15.72 -11.44
C ASN A 286 10.44 14.23 -11.10
N LEU A 287 9.85 13.32 -11.89
CA LEU A 287 10.02 11.88 -11.69
C LEU A 287 11.50 11.46 -11.69
N ILE A 288 12.29 12.01 -12.61
CA ILE A 288 13.73 11.72 -12.69
C ILE A 288 14.46 12.26 -11.45
N THR A 289 14.16 13.50 -11.07
CA THR A 289 14.77 14.17 -9.91
C THR A 289 14.44 13.47 -8.58
N ASP A 290 13.26 12.86 -8.49
CA ASP A 290 12.79 12.12 -7.30
C ASP A 290 13.30 10.67 -7.27
N GLY A 291 14.09 10.24 -8.27
CA GLY A 291 14.61 8.88 -8.37
C GLY A 291 13.57 7.85 -8.81
N GLN A 292 12.41 8.29 -9.31
CA GLN A 292 11.36 7.44 -9.91
C GLN A 292 11.61 7.26 -11.42
N VAL A 293 12.86 7.01 -11.77
CA VAL A 293 13.35 6.99 -13.16
C VAL A 293 12.95 5.67 -13.80
N SER A 294 12.52 5.69 -15.06
CA SER A 294 12.55 4.51 -15.94
C SER A 294 13.37 4.86 -17.18
N GLN A 295 13.98 3.88 -17.87
CA GLN A 295 14.71 4.15 -19.12
C GLN A 295 13.82 4.86 -20.14
N THR A 296 12.57 4.41 -20.25
CA THR A 296 11.53 5.03 -21.07
C THR A 296 11.31 6.50 -20.72
N SER A 297 11.25 6.82 -19.42
CA SER A 297 11.06 8.20 -18.93
C SER A 297 12.25 9.10 -19.29
N SER A 298 13.49 8.60 -19.15
CA SER A 298 14.71 9.34 -19.50
C SER A 298 14.81 9.63 -21.00
N SER A 299 14.54 8.63 -21.85
CA SER A 299 14.55 8.80 -23.30
C SER A 299 13.48 9.79 -23.76
N LEU A 300 12.25 9.65 -23.25
CA LEU A 300 11.15 10.56 -23.58
C LEU A 300 11.43 12.00 -23.11
N PHE A 301 12.07 12.16 -21.94
CA PHE A 301 12.51 13.48 -21.46
C PHE A 301 13.49 14.16 -22.44
N LYS A 302 14.51 13.42 -22.91
CA LYS A 302 15.50 13.92 -23.88
C LYS A 302 14.85 14.27 -25.23
N GLU A 303 13.94 13.42 -25.71
CA GLU A 303 13.16 13.68 -26.93
C GLU A 303 12.33 14.96 -26.81
N LEU A 304 11.61 15.11 -25.69
CA LEU A 304 10.77 16.29 -25.44
C LEU A 304 11.61 17.56 -25.30
N TYR A 305 12.82 17.49 -24.75
CA TYR A 305 13.73 18.64 -24.71
C TYR A 305 14.04 19.15 -26.12
N VAL A 306 14.46 18.25 -27.02
CA VAL A 306 14.76 18.62 -28.41
C VAL A 306 13.52 19.16 -29.11
N LYS A 307 12.36 18.52 -28.91
CA LYS A 307 11.10 18.97 -29.49
C LYS A 307 10.69 20.37 -29.02
N LEU A 308 10.89 20.70 -27.75
CA LEU A 308 10.51 21.99 -27.16
C LEU A 308 11.50 23.12 -27.50
N ASN A 309 12.79 22.79 -27.67
CA ASN A 309 13.86 23.78 -27.86
C ASN A 309 14.39 23.85 -29.31
N GLY A 310 13.99 22.92 -30.19
CA GLY A 310 14.44 22.84 -31.58
C GLY A 310 15.83 22.26 -31.79
N SER A 311 16.59 21.99 -30.72
CA SER A 311 17.91 21.33 -30.75
C SER A 311 18.23 20.66 -29.41
N ASP A 312 19.30 19.86 -29.36
CA ASP A 312 19.84 19.26 -28.14
C ASP A 312 20.83 20.18 -27.40
N SER A 313 21.05 21.41 -27.89
CA SER A 313 21.90 22.40 -27.26
C SER A 313 21.43 22.68 -25.83
N GLY A 314 22.31 22.44 -24.84
CA GLY A 314 22.01 22.60 -23.41
C GLY A 314 21.39 21.36 -22.74
N LEU A 315 21.07 20.29 -23.48
CA LEU A 315 20.49 19.07 -22.91
C LEU A 315 21.43 18.40 -21.91
N ASN A 316 22.72 18.32 -22.23
CA ASN A 316 23.71 17.70 -21.35
C ASN A 316 23.89 18.49 -20.05
N GLU A 317 23.88 19.82 -20.11
CA GLU A 317 23.99 20.68 -18.93
C GLU A 317 22.76 20.52 -18.02
N LEU A 318 21.56 20.55 -18.61
CA LEU A 318 20.33 20.29 -17.85
C LEU A 318 20.35 18.88 -17.25
N TRP A 319 20.73 17.87 -18.04
CA TRP A 319 20.81 16.48 -17.58
C TRP A 319 21.75 16.36 -16.39
N ASN A 320 22.94 16.96 -16.46
CA ASN A 320 23.90 16.95 -15.36
C ASN A 320 23.32 17.64 -14.11
N SER A 321 22.64 18.78 -14.25
CA SER A 321 22.00 19.44 -13.10
C SER A 321 20.92 18.56 -12.45
N ILE A 322 20.15 17.81 -13.26
CA ILE A 322 19.14 16.88 -12.75
C ILE A 322 19.81 15.72 -12.00
N GLN A 323 20.91 15.18 -12.54
CA GLN A 323 21.68 14.12 -11.91
C GLN A 323 22.30 14.57 -10.57
N GLU A 324 22.78 15.82 -10.48
CA GLU A 324 23.28 16.38 -9.23
C GLU A 324 22.18 16.48 -8.15
N VAL A 325 20.99 16.95 -8.52
CA VAL A 325 19.85 17.03 -7.60
C VAL A 325 19.39 15.64 -7.19
N LEU A 326 19.29 14.70 -8.14
CA LEU A 326 18.99 13.29 -7.88
C LEU A 326 20.00 12.70 -6.89
N SER A 327 21.31 12.86 -7.14
CA SER A 327 22.37 12.39 -6.25
C SER A 327 22.24 12.98 -4.85
N LYS A 328 21.94 14.28 -4.73
CA LYS A 328 21.70 14.94 -3.45
C LYS A 328 20.47 14.38 -2.72
N ASN A 329 19.36 14.19 -3.42
CA ASN A 329 18.12 13.64 -2.87
C ASN A 329 18.32 12.19 -2.41
N LEU A 330 18.99 11.38 -3.22
CA LEU A 330 19.38 10.01 -2.88
C LEU A 330 20.25 10.00 -1.63
N LYS A 331 21.30 10.83 -1.55
CA LYS A 331 22.15 10.92 -0.35
C LYS A 331 21.35 11.27 0.91
N GLN A 332 20.40 12.21 0.83
CA GLN A 332 19.54 12.57 1.96
C GLN A 332 18.58 11.44 2.37
N LYS A 333 18.01 10.73 1.40
CA LYS A 333 17.18 9.54 1.64
C LYS A 333 18.00 8.43 2.29
N LEU A 334 19.13 8.08 1.69
CA LEU A 334 20.06 7.08 2.16
C LEU A 334 20.60 7.41 3.56
N ALA A 335 20.84 8.67 3.90
CA ALA A 335 21.26 9.04 5.26
C ALA A 335 20.25 8.61 6.34
N LYS A 336 18.94 8.57 6.02
CA LYS A 336 17.89 8.08 6.94
C LYS A 336 17.85 6.56 7.02
N ASP A 337 18.21 5.89 5.93
CA ASP A 337 18.20 4.43 5.82
C ASP A 337 19.52 3.80 6.28
N LEU A 338 20.50 4.64 6.65
CA LEU A 338 21.81 4.21 7.11
C LEU A 338 21.68 3.45 8.43
N ILE A 339 22.05 2.18 8.39
CA ILE A 339 22.12 1.32 9.57
C ILE A 339 23.57 1.00 9.91
N ASN A 340 23.79 0.42 11.09
CA ASN A 340 25.09 -0.08 11.49
C ASN A 340 24.89 -1.39 12.25
N ILE A 341 24.74 -2.48 11.50
CA ILE A 341 24.43 -3.81 12.05
C ILE A 341 25.53 -4.78 11.58
N PRO A 342 26.20 -5.52 12.47
CA PRO A 342 27.16 -6.54 12.06
C PRO A 342 26.54 -7.51 11.05
N ALA A 343 27.21 -7.71 9.91
CA ALA A 343 26.72 -8.63 8.90
C ALA A 343 26.84 -10.08 9.40
N PRO A 344 25.80 -10.93 9.22
CA PRO A 344 25.90 -12.34 9.50
C PRO A 344 27.06 -12.98 8.72
N LYS A 345 27.96 -13.65 9.44
CA LYS A 345 29.09 -14.35 8.82
C LYS A 345 28.56 -15.55 8.04
N PHE A 346 29.12 -15.78 6.86
CA PHE A 346 28.90 -17.00 6.10
C PHE A 346 30.19 -17.42 5.40
N SER A 347 30.25 -18.70 5.05
CA SER A 347 31.23 -19.28 4.16
C SER A 347 30.48 -20.16 3.16
N ALA A 348 30.73 -19.96 1.88
CA ALA A 348 30.01 -20.61 0.79
C ALA A 348 30.94 -20.86 -0.40
N LYS A 349 30.53 -21.75 -1.30
CA LYS A 349 31.25 -21.98 -2.55
C LYS A 349 30.72 -21.07 -3.66
N ASP A 350 31.65 -20.51 -4.43
CA ASP A 350 31.33 -19.95 -5.73
C ASP A 350 31.16 -21.07 -6.78
N ILE A 351 30.77 -20.69 -8.00
CA ILE A 351 30.60 -21.64 -9.11
C ILE A 351 31.91 -22.24 -9.64
N ALA A 352 33.06 -21.67 -9.29
CA ALA A 352 34.37 -22.23 -9.59
C ALA A 352 34.85 -23.22 -8.51
N GLY A 353 34.07 -23.38 -7.43
CA GLY A 353 34.37 -24.26 -6.31
C GLY A 353 35.26 -23.63 -5.24
N ASN A 354 35.60 -22.35 -5.36
CA ASN A 354 36.37 -21.61 -4.37
C ASN A 354 35.49 -21.31 -3.16
N THR A 355 36.07 -21.43 -1.96
CA THR A 355 35.41 -21.00 -0.73
C THR A 355 35.55 -19.50 -0.57
N ILE A 356 34.42 -18.80 -0.40
CA ILE A 356 34.37 -17.38 -0.09
C ILE A 356 33.70 -17.21 1.27
N SER A 357 34.42 -16.52 2.14
CA SER A 357 33.93 -16.11 3.46
C SER A 357 33.77 -14.61 3.50
N LEU A 358 32.68 -14.14 4.10
CA LEU A 358 32.50 -12.71 4.34
C LEU A 358 33.62 -12.13 5.23
N VAL A 359 34.20 -12.95 6.10
CA VAL A 359 35.32 -12.56 6.97
C VAL A 359 36.57 -12.22 6.16
N ASP A 360 36.80 -12.92 5.05
CA ASP A 360 37.96 -12.72 4.18
C ASP A 360 37.82 -11.46 3.30
N LEU A 361 36.62 -10.88 3.26
CA LEU A 361 36.30 -9.64 2.56
C LEU A 361 36.35 -8.41 3.47
N LYS A 362 36.99 -8.52 4.64
CA LYS A 362 37.26 -7.37 5.50
C LYS A 362 38.03 -6.29 4.70
N ASP A 363 37.77 -5.03 5.05
CA ASP A 363 38.29 -3.83 4.40
C ASP A 363 37.75 -3.58 2.98
N LYS A 364 36.89 -4.47 2.45
CA LYS A 364 36.13 -4.24 1.22
C LYS A 364 34.70 -3.81 1.50
N ILE A 365 34.15 -3.01 0.60
CA ILE A 365 32.72 -2.77 0.50
C ILE A 365 32.10 -3.95 -0.25
N VAL A 366 31.17 -4.66 0.38
CA VAL A 366 30.54 -5.86 -0.20
C VAL A 366 29.06 -5.59 -0.48
N ILE A 367 28.65 -5.83 -1.72
CA ILE A 367 27.27 -5.75 -2.16
C ILE A 367 26.75 -7.17 -2.34
N ILE A 368 25.78 -7.57 -1.52
CA ILE A 368 25.14 -8.87 -1.60
C ILE A 368 23.78 -8.71 -2.27
N ASP A 369 23.50 -9.42 -3.36
CA ASP A 369 22.22 -9.40 -4.06
C ASP A 369 21.57 -10.79 -4.07
N PHE A 370 20.48 -10.95 -3.33
CA PHE A 370 19.73 -12.22 -3.25
C PHE A 370 18.73 -12.34 -4.40
N TRP A 371 18.80 -13.46 -5.13
CA TRP A 371 17.96 -13.70 -6.32
C TRP A 371 17.66 -15.19 -6.55
N ALA A 372 16.77 -15.45 -7.53
CA ALA A 372 16.43 -16.79 -8.02
C ALA A 372 16.02 -16.74 -9.51
N THR A 373 16.13 -17.84 -10.23
CA THR A 373 15.80 -17.91 -11.67
C THR A 373 14.29 -17.77 -11.94
N TRP A 374 13.42 -18.09 -11.00
CA TRP A 374 11.97 -17.85 -11.11
C TRP A 374 11.58 -16.40 -10.79
N CYS A 375 12.49 -15.58 -10.27
CA CYS A 375 12.19 -14.21 -9.81
C CYS A 375 12.19 -13.19 -10.95
N GLY A 376 11.01 -12.87 -11.47
CA GLY A 376 10.83 -11.84 -12.51
C GLY A 376 11.43 -10.47 -12.16
N PRO A 377 11.15 -9.89 -10.97
CA PRO A 377 11.75 -8.61 -10.56
C PRO A 377 13.28 -8.65 -10.43
N CYS A 378 13.86 -9.78 -10.03
CA CYS A 378 15.32 -9.94 -9.94
C CYS A 378 15.93 -9.83 -11.34
N LYS A 379 15.39 -10.60 -12.30
CA LYS A 379 15.82 -10.58 -13.70
C LYS A 379 15.72 -9.18 -14.33
N LYS A 380 14.65 -8.44 -14.01
CA LYS A 380 14.49 -7.04 -14.43
C LYS A 380 15.57 -6.10 -13.88
N SER A 381 16.18 -6.41 -12.74
CA SER A 381 17.24 -5.58 -12.14
C SER A 381 18.64 -5.87 -12.67
N PHE A 382 18.84 -6.98 -13.38
CA PHE A 382 20.18 -7.43 -13.76
C PHE A 382 20.91 -6.51 -14.75
N PRO A 383 20.25 -5.91 -15.76
CA PRO A 383 20.92 -4.92 -16.61
C PRO A 383 21.53 -3.77 -15.79
N ALA A 384 20.79 -3.22 -14.84
CA ALA A 384 21.29 -2.23 -13.89
C ALA A 384 22.46 -2.75 -13.04
N MET A 385 22.38 -3.98 -12.54
CA MET A 385 23.45 -4.56 -11.73
C MET A 385 24.71 -4.82 -12.53
N GLN A 386 24.58 -5.20 -13.79
CA GLN A 386 25.71 -5.36 -14.70
C GLN A 386 26.39 -4.02 -14.96
N LEU A 387 25.64 -2.94 -15.12
CA LEU A 387 26.22 -1.59 -15.23
C LEU A 387 26.96 -1.18 -13.96
N ALA A 388 26.41 -1.47 -12.78
CA ALA A 388 27.08 -1.21 -11.51
C ALA A 388 28.38 -2.04 -11.36
N VAL A 389 28.32 -3.34 -11.66
CA VAL A 389 29.50 -4.22 -11.69
C VAL A 389 30.55 -3.67 -12.66
N ASN A 390 30.16 -3.24 -13.86
CA ASN A 390 31.06 -2.66 -14.85
C ASN A 390 31.70 -1.34 -14.36
N LYS A 391 30.95 -0.50 -13.65
CA LYS A 391 31.44 0.77 -13.08
C LYS A 391 32.53 0.56 -12.03
N TYR A 392 32.41 -0.49 -11.20
CA TYR A 392 33.34 -0.78 -10.12
C TYR A 392 34.36 -1.89 -10.42
N LYS A 393 34.38 -2.45 -11.64
CA LYS A 393 35.22 -3.61 -12.01
C LYS A 393 36.73 -3.43 -11.75
N ASN A 394 37.21 -2.18 -11.77
CA ASN A 394 38.61 -1.82 -11.59
C ASN A 394 38.92 -1.34 -10.15
N ASP A 395 37.93 -1.35 -9.26
CA ASP A 395 38.11 -0.95 -7.86
C ASP A 395 38.32 -2.21 -6.99
N PRO A 396 39.54 -2.44 -6.47
CA PRO A 396 39.83 -3.63 -5.66
C PRO A 396 39.10 -3.65 -4.30
N ASN A 397 38.57 -2.51 -3.87
CA ASN A 397 37.88 -2.33 -2.59
C ASN A 397 36.38 -2.62 -2.67
N VAL A 398 35.82 -2.90 -3.85
CA VAL A 398 34.39 -3.16 -4.02
C VAL A 398 34.18 -4.58 -4.55
N MET A 399 33.28 -5.34 -3.93
CA MET A 399 32.93 -6.70 -4.33
C MET A 399 31.42 -6.88 -4.42
N PHE A 400 30.93 -7.40 -5.55
CA PHE A 400 29.54 -7.79 -5.72
C PHE A 400 29.42 -9.30 -5.60
N LEU A 401 28.49 -9.80 -4.77
CA LEU A 401 28.18 -11.21 -4.58
C LEU A 401 26.70 -11.43 -4.89
N PHE A 402 26.41 -12.24 -5.91
CA PHE A 402 25.04 -12.58 -6.29
C PHE A 402 24.69 -13.92 -5.65
N ILE A 403 23.85 -13.88 -4.62
CA ILE A 403 23.48 -15.07 -3.84
C ILE A 403 22.23 -15.69 -4.46
N HIS A 404 22.41 -16.85 -5.07
CA HIS A 404 21.32 -17.61 -5.67
C HIS A 404 20.69 -18.52 -4.61
N THR A 405 19.40 -18.33 -4.36
CA THR A 405 18.69 -18.93 -3.22
C THR A 405 17.25 -19.29 -3.58
N TRP A 406 16.55 -20.00 -2.69
CA TRP A 406 15.14 -20.39 -2.83
C TRP A 406 14.77 -21.12 -4.13
N GLU A 407 15.74 -21.77 -4.76
CA GLU A 407 15.43 -22.74 -5.80
C GLU A 407 14.87 -24.03 -5.23
N LYS A 408 14.01 -24.67 -6.03
CA LYS A 408 13.38 -25.94 -5.67
C LYS A 408 13.85 -27.10 -6.53
N GLU A 409 14.46 -26.81 -7.67
CA GLU A 409 14.91 -27.82 -8.64
C GLU A 409 16.34 -28.26 -8.31
N ASP A 410 16.62 -29.55 -8.52
CA ASP A 410 17.94 -30.15 -8.21
C ASP A 410 19.07 -29.60 -9.10
N ASN A 411 18.74 -29.08 -10.29
CA ASN A 411 19.67 -28.48 -11.24
C ASN A 411 19.86 -26.95 -11.03
N ALA A 412 19.50 -26.40 -9.87
CA ALA A 412 19.56 -24.97 -9.55
C ALA A 412 20.87 -24.28 -9.98
N THR A 413 22.02 -24.92 -9.75
CA THR A 413 23.34 -24.38 -10.13
C THR A 413 23.49 -24.23 -11.64
N GLU A 414 23.10 -25.25 -12.40
CA GLU A 414 23.17 -25.23 -13.87
C GLU A 414 22.21 -24.19 -14.45
N THR A 415 20.98 -24.13 -13.95
CA THR A 415 19.97 -23.15 -14.39
C THR A 415 20.45 -21.70 -14.17
N ALA A 416 21.09 -21.42 -13.02
CA ALA A 416 21.66 -20.10 -12.74
C ALA A 416 22.81 -19.74 -13.68
N ILE A 417 23.76 -20.67 -13.88
CA ILE A 417 24.92 -20.46 -14.76
C ILE A 417 24.47 -20.22 -16.20
N ASN A 418 23.56 -21.06 -16.71
CA ASN A 418 23.03 -20.93 -18.07
C ASN A 418 22.33 -19.58 -18.26
N TYR A 419 21.47 -19.19 -17.31
CA TYR A 419 20.77 -17.91 -17.38
C TYR A 419 21.73 -16.71 -17.44
N LEU A 420 22.77 -16.69 -16.59
CA LEU A 420 23.75 -15.59 -16.61
C LEU A 420 24.55 -15.57 -17.91
N LYS A 421 24.96 -16.74 -18.41
CA LYS A 421 25.72 -16.86 -19.66
C LYS A 421 24.91 -16.43 -20.89
N GLU A 422 23.67 -16.90 -21.01
CA GLU A 422 22.77 -16.55 -22.12
C GLU A 422 22.47 -15.05 -22.19
N ASN A 423 22.48 -14.37 -21.05
CA ASN A 423 22.19 -12.94 -20.93
C ASN A 423 23.45 -12.07 -20.78
N ASN A 424 24.65 -12.64 -20.95
CA ASN A 424 25.94 -11.94 -20.85
C ASN A 424 26.17 -11.21 -19.52
N PHE A 425 25.71 -11.79 -18.41
CA PHE A 425 25.96 -11.26 -17.07
C PHE A 425 27.22 -11.89 -16.46
N ASN A 426 28.19 -11.04 -16.10
CA ASN A 426 29.44 -11.45 -15.47
C ASN A 426 29.35 -11.28 -13.94
N PHE A 427 28.41 -12.00 -13.34
CA PHE A 427 28.14 -11.92 -11.91
C PHE A 427 28.97 -12.94 -11.14
N HIS A 428 29.53 -12.50 -10.02
CA HIS A 428 30.19 -13.39 -9.08
C HIS A 428 29.12 -14.16 -8.28
N LEU A 429 28.84 -15.38 -8.73
CA LEU A 429 27.69 -16.18 -8.30
C LEU A 429 28.06 -17.09 -7.11
N ILE A 430 27.28 -16.96 -6.03
CA ILE A 430 27.37 -17.79 -4.82
C ILE A 430 26.10 -18.63 -4.69
N MET A 431 26.27 -19.91 -4.42
CA MET A 431 25.15 -20.85 -4.31
C MET A 431 24.74 -21.02 -2.84
N ASP A 432 23.59 -20.47 -2.46
CA ASP A 432 22.95 -20.69 -1.17
C ASP A 432 21.92 -21.81 -1.33
N LEU A 433 22.38 -23.05 -1.49
CA LEU A 433 21.50 -24.23 -1.67
C LEU A 433 20.85 -24.65 -0.34
N ASN A 434 19.79 -25.46 -0.43
CA ASN A 434 19.14 -26.01 0.76
C ASN A 434 20.11 -26.90 1.53
N ASP A 435 20.26 -26.60 2.81
CA ASP A 435 20.98 -27.43 3.74
C ASP A 435 20.27 -28.81 3.86
N PRO A 436 20.99 -29.93 3.69
CA PRO A 436 20.39 -31.26 3.75
C PRO A 436 19.71 -31.58 5.09
N VAL A 437 20.15 -30.95 6.18
CA VAL A 437 19.66 -31.19 7.54
C VAL A 437 18.56 -30.19 7.90
N THR A 438 18.82 -28.89 7.79
CA THR A 438 17.85 -27.86 8.21
C THR A 438 16.74 -27.66 7.18
N LYS A 439 16.93 -28.13 5.94
CA LYS A 439 16.05 -27.90 4.79
C LYS A 439 15.81 -26.41 4.54
N THR A 440 16.79 -25.57 4.85
CA THR A 440 16.76 -24.13 4.61
C THR A 440 18.00 -23.67 3.87
N ASN A 441 17.87 -22.59 3.10
CA ASN A 441 18.99 -21.86 2.56
C ASN A 441 19.59 -21.00 3.70
N ASN A 442 20.83 -21.28 4.10
CA ASN A 442 21.42 -20.76 5.34
C ASN A 442 21.74 -19.25 5.25
N ILE A 443 22.23 -18.77 4.11
CA ILE A 443 22.67 -17.37 3.96
C ILE A 443 21.45 -16.45 3.97
N VAL A 444 20.46 -16.70 3.11
CA VAL A 444 19.23 -15.90 3.02
C VAL A 444 18.47 -15.86 4.36
N THR A 445 18.51 -16.95 5.12
CA THR A 445 17.87 -17.06 6.44
C THR A 445 18.60 -16.22 7.49
N SER A 446 19.93 -16.29 7.54
CA SER A 446 20.74 -15.52 8.50
C SER A 446 20.61 -14.00 8.29
N TYR A 447 20.45 -13.56 7.04
CA TYR A 447 20.20 -12.16 6.67
C TYR A 447 18.73 -11.73 6.85
N LYS A 448 17.85 -12.63 7.30
CA LYS A 448 16.42 -12.37 7.53
C LYS A 448 15.75 -11.74 6.30
N VAL A 449 16.03 -12.30 5.13
CA VAL A 449 15.42 -11.88 3.87
C VAL A 449 14.00 -12.44 3.79
N SER A 450 13.03 -11.57 3.50
CA SER A 450 11.61 -11.92 3.42
C SER A 450 11.03 -11.85 2.01
N GLY A 451 11.83 -11.41 1.03
CA GLY A 451 11.48 -11.34 -0.37
C GLY A 451 12.70 -11.03 -1.23
N ILE A 452 12.66 -11.37 -2.51
CA ILE A 452 13.72 -11.11 -3.48
C ILE A 452 13.18 -10.24 -4.65
N PRO A 453 14.03 -9.37 -5.25
CA PRO A 453 15.43 -9.16 -4.90
C PRO A 453 15.59 -8.43 -3.56
N THR A 454 16.65 -8.74 -2.81
CA THR A 454 17.07 -7.96 -1.64
C THR A 454 18.57 -7.76 -1.70
N LYS A 455 19.01 -6.51 -1.53
CA LYS A 455 20.41 -6.11 -1.57
C LYS A 455 20.89 -5.63 -0.21
N PHE A 456 22.12 -5.98 0.14
CA PHE A 456 22.81 -5.44 1.31
C PHE A 456 24.11 -4.81 0.90
N ILE A 457 24.41 -3.64 1.46
CA ILE A 457 25.71 -2.97 1.30
C ILE A 457 26.41 -3.05 2.66
N ILE A 458 27.58 -3.67 2.66
CA ILE A 458 28.40 -3.94 3.83
C ILE A 458 29.67 -3.10 3.72
N ASP A 459 30.04 -2.37 4.78
CA ASP A 459 31.26 -1.59 4.81
C ASP A 459 32.51 -2.44 5.11
N GLY A 460 33.70 -1.85 4.98
CA GLY A 460 34.98 -2.53 5.25
C GLY A 460 35.15 -3.02 6.69
N ASN A 461 34.32 -2.57 7.65
CA ASN A 461 34.33 -3.10 9.01
C ASN A 461 33.46 -4.37 9.16
N GLY A 462 32.79 -4.80 8.09
CA GLY A 462 31.87 -5.94 8.10
C GLY A 462 30.48 -5.60 8.63
N ASN A 463 30.08 -4.31 8.64
CA ASN A 463 28.75 -3.90 9.07
C ASN A 463 27.85 -3.65 7.86
N ILE A 464 26.62 -4.16 7.92
CA ILE A 464 25.54 -3.76 7.03
C ILE A 464 25.22 -2.29 7.27
N ARG A 465 25.31 -1.51 6.19
CA ARG A 465 25.00 -0.08 6.15
C ARG A 465 23.69 0.23 5.44
N TYR A 466 23.29 -0.63 4.51
CA TYR A 466 22.01 -0.52 3.81
C TYR A 466 21.38 -1.89 3.58
N LYS A 467 20.03 -1.91 3.58
CA LYS A 467 19.20 -3.03 3.14
C LYS A 467 18.13 -2.49 2.18
N VAL A 468 18.14 -2.95 0.94
CA VAL A 468 17.18 -2.55 -0.09
C VAL A 468 16.37 -3.77 -0.50
N THR A 469 15.04 -3.69 -0.45
CA THR A 469 14.15 -4.79 -0.84
C THR A 469 13.29 -4.39 -2.03
N GLY A 470 13.25 -5.25 -3.04
CA GLY A 470 12.60 -5.00 -4.32
C GLY A 470 13.52 -4.33 -5.33
N PHE A 471 12.94 -4.02 -6.49
CA PHE A 471 13.57 -3.25 -7.55
C PHE A 471 12.51 -2.30 -8.10
N THR A 472 12.78 -1.00 -7.99
CA THR A 472 11.91 0.07 -8.48
C THR A 472 12.78 1.06 -9.22
N GLY A 473 12.47 1.28 -10.50
CA GLY A 473 13.21 2.21 -11.35
C GLY A 473 13.84 1.55 -12.57
N GLY A 474 14.47 2.36 -13.43
CA GLY A 474 15.23 1.97 -14.61
C GLY A 474 16.73 1.90 -14.29
N ASP A 475 17.48 1.35 -15.24
CA ASP A 475 18.85 0.92 -15.01
C ASP A 475 19.78 2.03 -14.50
N GLU A 476 19.75 3.21 -15.11
CA GLU A 476 20.60 4.35 -14.74
C GLU A 476 20.39 4.78 -13.27
N ALA A 477 19.14 4.85 -12.81
CA ALA A 477 18.85 5.28 -11.44
C ALA A 477 19.21 4.23 -10.42
N ALA A 478 19.02 2.94 -10.74
CA ALA A 478 19.45 1.86 -9.86
C ALA A 478 20.98 1.82 -9.74
N VAL A 479 21.71 2.12 -10.82
CA VAL A 479 23.17 2.28 -10.79
C VAL A 479 23.56 3.46 -9.91
N GLU A 480 22.91 4.63 -10.06
CA GLU A 480 23.21 5.81 -9.25
C GLU A 480 22.83 5.61 -7.77
N GLU A 481 21.73 4.93 -7.45
CA GLU A 481 21.36 4.59 -6.07
C GLU A 481 22.43 3.69 -5.43
N ILE A 482 22.84 2.61 -6.11
CA ILE A 482 23.89 1.73 -5.61
C ILE A 482 25.23 2.45 -5.50
N SER A 483 25.60 3.26 -6.49
CA SER A 483 26.81 4.07 -6.43
C SER A 483 26.77 5.01 -5.22
N ALA A 484 25.66 5.70 -4.99
CA ALA A 484 25.52 6.59 -3.84
C ALA A 484 25.67 5.84 -2.50
N MET A 485 25.17 4.61 -2.39
CA MET A 485 25.36 3.76 -1.21
C MET A 485 26.80 3.26 -1.04
N ILE A 486 27.49 2.93 -2.13
CA ILE A 486 28.90 2.50 -2.09
C ILE A 486 29.79 3.66 -1.67
N GLU A 487 29.61 4.83 -2.30
CA GLU A 487 30.42 6.01 -2.00
C GLU A 487 30.15 6.56 -0.60
N SER A 488 28.95 6.41 -0.04
CA SER A 488 28.64 6.89 1.32
C SER A 488 29.29 6.06 2.43
N VAL A 489 29.71 4.83 2.14
CA VAL A 489 30.36 3.93 3.12
C VAL A 489 31.85 3.77 2.86
N ARG A 490 32.35 4.35 1.78
CA ARG A 490 33.77 4.46 1.48
C ARG A 490 34.42 5.39 2.51
N LYS A 491 35.52 4.94 3.11
CA LYS A 491 36.28 5.68 4.13
C LYS A 491 37.21 6.69 3.49
#